data_AF-W4H3L4-F1
#
_entry.id   AF-W4H3L4-F1
#
_cell.length_a   1.000
_cell.length_b   1.000
_cell.length_c   1.000
_cell.angle_alpha   90.00
_cell.angle_beta   90.00
_cell.angle_gamma   90.00
#
_symmetry.space_group_name_H-M   'P 1'
#
loop_
_entity.id
_entity.type
_entity.pdbx_description
1 polymer ?
#
loop_
_entity_poly.entity_id
_entity_poly.type
_entity_poly.pdbx_seq_one_letter_code
_entity_poly.pdbx_strand_id
1 'polypeptide(L)'
;MGGTTFEMRQCRFVFCGAEDDEPFSVLLPVEPAPTLQVVRSHFPFEGRFHFRLQEVTSGGNYVWRDLVDESTVIPIDALLKVLQVSSTPEEYPVYSSQVDNTNELESFQRSFRESYDDSACSGDHERSSKGSNKQPQQQSSSAAPQLNALWKNTKHHLNKTTAKVWETVEFTAGRYFGSQSGAEKPTAAALQNLAAASALSRTPFSDSNRDHMDQIRRLWGAVVGDSGRPFARTSPVWVDEGGFPSDDPGATFKAHGVLALHALAFFTDVHRSASDEMRRGGYAYATEGLQVVSILVEVLDLDSGRFLERDEVYWKVFEDPIGWYELFSVAFHAHHTFWRQQGKGASSTSTSSTSTRDRSFQPSPLDLTKQFVCRLLMQAPKTVQDVVTLADTIY
;
A
#
# COMPACT_ATOMS: atom_id res chain seq x y z
N MET A 1 30.41 -21.51 -32.27
CA MET A 1 30.07 -20.30 -31.47
C MET A 1 30.74 -20.48 -30.12
N GLY A 2 31.78 -19.71 -29.82
CA GLY A 2 32.46 -19.80 -28.52
C GLY A 2 31.61 -19.11 -27.47
N GLY A 3 31.09 -19.86 -26.50
CA GLY A 3 30.40 -19.29 -25.34
C GLY A 3 31.42 -18.62 -24.43
N THR A 4 31.35 -17.30 -24.29
CA THR A 4 32.09 -16.58 -23.25
C THR A 4 31.47 -16.90 -21.91
N THR A 5 32.15 -17.71 -21.10
CA THR A 5 31.81 -17.91 -19.70
C THR A 5 32.17 -16.64 -18.93
N PHE A 6 31.17 -15.88 -18.49
CA PHE A 6 31.40 -14.74 -17.61
C PHE A 6 31.59 -15.27 -16.18
N GLU A 7 32.75 -15.00 -15.58
CA GLU A 7 32.96 -15.21 -14.16
C GLU A 7 32.13 -14.17 -13.40
N MET A 8 31.40 -14.62 -12.37
CA MET A 8 30.56 -13.79 -11.51
C MET A 8 31.12 -13.85 -10.08
N ARG A 9 31.11 -12.73 -9.35
CA ARG A 9 31.61 -12.61 -7.98
C ARG A 9 30.58 -12.07 -7.02
N GLN A 10 30.62 -12.58 -5.80
CA GLN A 10 29.72 -12.17 -4.73
C GLN A 10 30.19 -10.83 -4.12
N CYS A 11 29.34 -9.81 -4.21
CA CYS A 11 29.49 -8.55 -3.49
C CYS A 11 28.48 -8.52 -2.34
N ARG A 12 28.93 -8.07 -1.15
CA ARG A 12 28.14 -8.12 0.09
C ARG A 12 27.70 -6.73 0.52
N PHE A 13 26.45 -6.62 0.95
CA PHE A 13 25.79 -5.37 1.33
C PHE A 13 25.26 -5.46 2.76
N VAL A 14 25.42 -4.38 3.51
CA VAL A 14 24.89 -4.21 4.87
C VAL A 14 24.11 -2.91 4.91
N PHE A 15 22.86 -2.95 5.38
CA PHE A 15 22.07 -1.74 5.52
C PHE A 15 22.47 -0.96 6.77
N CYS A 16 22.48 0.37 6.68
CA CYS A 16 22.73 1.22 7.83
C CYS A 16 21.66 1.00 8.91
N GLY A 17 22.06 0.63 10.13
CA GLY A 17 21.15 0.24 11.21
C GLY A 17 20.83 -1.26 11.29
N ALA A 18 21.38 -2.05 10.37
CA ALA A 18 21.26 -3.51 10.29
C ALA A 18 22.66 -4.17 10.24
N GLU A 19 23.65 -3.59 10.94
CA GLU A 19 25.04 -4.06 10.90
C GLU A 19 25.26 -5.44 11.52
N ASP A 20 24.36 -5.85 12.40
CA ASP A 20 24.36 -7.17 13.04
C ASP A 20 23.63 -8.25 12.21
N ASP A 21 22.97 -7.86 11.12
CA ASP A 21 22.21 -8.78 10.27
C ASP A 21 23.13 -9.41 9.21
N GLU A 22 22.73 -10.56 8.67
CA GLU A 22 23.53 -11.25 7.66
C GLU A 22 23.62 -10.39 6.37
N PRO A 23 24.82 -10.13 5.82
CA PRO A 23 24.97 -9.27 4.67
C PRO A 23 24.29 -9.85 3.43
N PHE A 24 23.46 -9.03 2.78
CA PHE A 24 22.84 -9.36 1.50
C PHE A 24 23.91 -9.51 0.41
N SER A 25 23.71 -10.42 -0.54
CA SER A 25 24.74 -10.76 -1.53
C SER A 25 24.23 -10.67 -2.96
N VAL A 26 24.96 -9.96 -3.83
CA VAL A 26 24.69 -9.85 -5.27
C VAL A 26 25.86 -10.40 -6.07
N LEU A 27 25.59 -11.07 -7.19
CA LEU A 27 26.60 -11.51 -8.13
C LEU A 27 26.90 -10.41 -9.15
N LEU A 28 28.14 -9.94 -9.21
CA LEU A 28 28.63 -8.94 -10.16
C LEU A 28 29.61 -9.58 -11.16
N PRO A 29 29.66 -9.11 -12.41
CA PRO A 29 30.65 -9.58 -13.37
C PRO A 29 32.08 -9.26 -12.92
N VAL A 30 33.02 -10.17 -13.20
CA VAL A 30 34.43 -10.03 -12.81
C VAL A 30 35.23 -9.18 -13.77
N GLU A 31 34.93 -9.28 -15.06
CA GLU A 31 35.62 -8.53 -16.10
C GLU A 31 34.60 -7.75 -16.95
N PRO A 32 34.74 -6.41 -17.02
CA PRO A 32 35.70 -5.59 -16.28
C PRO A 32 35.43 -5.60 -14.76
N ALA A 33 36.44 -5.21 -13.97
CA ALA A 33 36.31 -5.14 -12.51
C ALA A 33 35.10 -4.26 -12.12
N PRO A 34 34.25 -4.69 -11.16
CA PRO A 34 33.01 -4.01 -10.87
C PRO A 34 33.28 -2.60 -10.35
N THR A 35 32.70 -1.60 -11.00
CA THR A 35 32.71 -0.21 -10.55
C THR A 35 31.47 0.10 -9.70
N LEU A 36 31.46 1.25 -9.02
CA LEU A 36 30.26 1.73 -8.33
C LEU A 36 29.04 1.80 -9.25
N GLN A 37 29.23 2.21 -10.50
CA GLN A 37 28.16 2.24 -11.51
C GLN A 37 27.53 0.85 -11.72
N VAL A 38 28.37 -0.18 -11.85
CA VAL A 38 27.91 -1.58 -12.03
C VAL A 38 27.20 -2.08 -10.78
N VAL A 39 27.69 -1.72 -9.59
CA VAL A 39 27.01 -2.03 -8.33
C VAL A 39 25.61 -1.43 -8.31
N ARG A 40 25.46 -0.15 -8.66
CA ARG A 40 24.16 0.53 -8.68
C ARG A 40 23.20 -0.10 -9.68
N SER A 41 23.67 -0.45 -10.87
CA SER A 41 22.81 -1.05 -11.91
C SER A 41 22.34 -2.48 -11.57
N HIS A 42 23.00 -3.15 -10.63
CA HIS A 42 22.65 -4.52 -10.18
C HIS A 42 22.08 -4.54 -8.76
N PHE A 43 21.95 -3.39 -8.10
CA PHE A 43 21.39 -3.31 -6.76
C PHE A 43 19.86 -3.49 -6.84
N PRO A 44 19.27 -4.48 -6.13
CA PRO A 44 17.90 -4.92 -6.41
C PRO A 44 16.82 -4.06 -5.75
N PHE A 45 17.19 -2.96 -5.10
CA PHE A 45 16.27 -2.10 -4.36
C PHE A 45 16.06 -0.78 -5.09
N GLU A 46 14.81 -0.33 -5.13
CA GLU A 46 14.43 0.95 -5.72
C GLU A 46 14.75 2.14 -4.79
N GLY A 47 15.11 3.26 -5.39
CA GLY A 47 15.37 4.52 -4.70
C GLY A 47 16.81 5.02 -4.87
N ARG A 48 17.14 6.06 -4.11
CA ARG A 48 18.48 6.64 -4.10
C ARG A 48 19.26 6.11 -2.91
N PHE A 49 20.40 5.49 -3.20
CA PHE A 49 21.26 4.89 -2.17
C PHE A 49 22.65 5.51 -2.18
N HIS A 50 23.18 5.72 -0.97
CA HIS A 50 24.55 6.10 -0.75
C HIS A 50 25.35 4.86 -0.32
N PHE A 51 26.47 4.61 -0.99
CA PHE A 51 27.30 3.43 -0.78
C PHE A 51 28.59 3.82 -0.07
N ARG A 52 28.97 3.03 0.93
CA ARG A 52 30.25 3.16 1.63
C ARG A 52 31.02 1.85 1.57
N LEU A 53 32.30 1.92 1.24
CA LEU A 53 33.19 0.78 1.22
C LEU A 53 33.86 0.60 2.58
N GLN A 54 33.88 -0.62 3.11
CA GLN A 54 34.70 -0.96 4.27
C GLN A 54 36.17 -1.06 3.85
N GLU A 55 37.03 -0.23 4.42
CA GLU A 55 38.48 -0.28 4.21
C GLU A 55 39.20 -0.66 5.50
N VAL A 56 40.09 -1.65 5.42
CA VAL A 56 40.94 -2.05 6.54
C VAL A 56 42.09 -1.07 6.68
N THR A 57 42.22 -0.47 7.85
CA THR A 57 43.36 0.40 8.21
C THR A 57 44.55 -0.44 8.65
N SER A 58 45.76 0.12 8.57
CA SER A 58 47.01 -0.55 8.96
C SER A 58 47.04 -1.07 10.41
N GLY A 59 46.16 -0.58 11.28
CA GLY A 59 46.03 -1.02 12.67
C GLY A 59 45.02 -2.16 12.91
N GLY A 60 44.48 -2.79 11.85
CA GLY A 60 43.46 -3.83 11.97
C GLY A 60 42.04 -3.33 12.28
N ASN A 61 41.88 -2.02 12.47
CA ASN A 61 40.56 -1.37 12.49
C ASN A 61 40.04 -1.17 11.07
N TYR A 62 38.76 -0.87 10.90
CA TYR A 62 38.21 -0.50 9.60
C TYR A 62 37.59 0.91 9.62
N VAL A 63 37.50 1.52 8.44
CA VAL A 63 36.77 2.78 8.22
C VAL A 63 35.79 2.61 7.06
N TRP A 64 34.71 3.38 7.08
CA TRP A 64 33.76 3.43 5.98
C TRP A 64 34.11 4.62 5.09
N ARG A 65 34.50 4.34 3.84
CA ARG A 65 34.80 5.36 2.84
C ARG A 65 33.59 5.59 1.94
N ASP A 66 33.14 6.84 1.84
CA ASP A 66 32.05 7.22 0.93
C ASP A 66 32.46 7.00 -0.54
N LEU A 67 31.61 6.29 -1.29
CA LEU A 67 31.80 6.07 -2.72
C LEU A 67 30.97 7.11 -3.49
N VAL A 68 31.65 8.11 -4.05
CA VAL A 68 31.01 9.22 -4.77
C VAL A 68 31.26 9.14 -6.28
N ASP A 69 32.41 8.61 -6.70
CA ASP A 69 32.80 8.48 -8.11
C ASP A 69 32.33 7.14 -8.69
N GLU A 70 31.50 7.20 -9.74
CA GLU A 70 30.93 6.05 -10.46
C GLU A 70 31.98 5.12 -11.07
N SER A 71 33.16 5.66 -11.38
CA SER A 71 34.29 4.90 -11.95
C SER A 71 35.14 4.19 -10.90
N THR A 72 34.85 4.40 -9.61
CA THR A 72 35.59 3.75 -8.51
C THR A 72 35.43 2.25 -8.59
N VAL A 73 36.55 1.54 -8.76
CA VAL A 73 36.60 0.09 -8.75
C VAL A 73 36.37 -0.43 -7.32
N ILE A 74 35.49 -1.41 -7.20
CA ILE A 74 35.15 -2.05 -5.94
C ILE A 74 36.08 -3.26 -5.72
N PRO A 75 36.81 -3.31 -4.59
CA PRO A 75 37.70 -4.43 -4.29
C PRO A 75 36.97 -5.77 -4.22
N ILE A 76 37.73 -6.84 -4.44
CA ILE A 76 37.25 -8.22 -4.29
C ILE A 76 36.91 -8.45 -2.82
N ASP A 77 35.78 -9.11 -2.55
CA ASP A 77 35.24 -9.37 -1.21
C ASP A 77 34.92 -8.12 -0.38
N ALA A 78 34.71 -6.98 -1.05
CA ALA A 78 34.27 -5.74 -0.42
C ALA A 78 32.93 -5.92 0.30
N LEU A 79 32.87 -5.39 1.52
CA LEU A 79 31.63 -5.14 2.24
C LEU A 79 31.20 -3.70 1.98
N LEU A 80 30.00 -3.55 1.40
CA LEU A 80 29.39 -2.25 1.15
C LEU A 80 28.32 -1.96 2.20
N LYS A 81 28.42 -0.81 2.85
CA LYS A 81 27.33 -0.28 3.67
C LYS A 81 26.45 0.60 2.80
N VAL A 82 25.15 0.32 2.81
CA VAL A 82 24.15 1.02 2.00
C VAL A 82 23.25 1.85 2.90
N LEU A 83 23.08 3.12 2.54
CA LEU A 83 22.16 4.04 3.19
C LEU A 83 21.14 4.51 2.18
N GLN A 84 19.85 4.23 2.42
CA GLN A 84 18.78 4.80 1.62
C GLN A 84 18.71 6.31 1.90
N VAL A 85 18.93 7.11 0.87
CA VAL A 85 18.84 8.57 0.90
C VAL A 85 17.42 9.02 0.54
N SER A 86 16.80 8.31 -0.41
CA SER A 86 15.41 8.52 -0.83
C SER A 86 14.75 7.21 -1.23
N SER A 87 13.46 7.07 -0.94
CA SER A 87 12.60 5.98 -1.42
C SER A 87 11.98 6.25 -2.80
N THR A 88 12.19 7.46 -3.35
CA THR A 88 11.74 7.81 -4.71
C THR A 88 12.74 7.31 -5.76
N PRO A 89 12.27 6.61 -6.82
CA PRO A 89 13.12 6.20 -7.94
C PRO A 89 13.75 7.42 -8.62
N GLU A 90 15.02 7.33 -8.96
CA GLU A 90 15.73 8.33 -9.79
C GLU A 90 15.56 7.89 -11.26
N GLU A 91 15.09 8.78 -12.15
CA GLU A 91 14.98 8.49 -13.58
C GLU A 91 16.38 8.28 -14.18
N TYR A 92 16.83 7.02 -14.26
CA TYR A 92 18.01 6.67 -15.05
C TYR A 92 17.61 6.57 -16.52
N PRO A 93 18.35 7.21 -17.45
CA PRO A 93 18.10 7.01 -18.86
C PRO A 93 18.65 5.64 -19.23
N VAL A 94 17.77 4.64 -19.37
CA VAL A 94 17.75 3.62 -20.43
C VAL A 94 16.72 2.52 -20.10
N TYR A 95 15.86 2.28 -21.09
CA TYR A 95 14.74 1.34 -21.21
C TYR A 95 13.42 1.73 -20.53
N SER A 96 12.67 2.61 -21.21
CA SER A 96 11.28 2.31 -21.58
C SER A 96 10.80 3.36 -22.59
N SER A 97 11.07 3.12 -23.88
CA SER A 97 10.27 3.76 -24.92
C SER A 97 9.03 2.90 -25.10
N GLN A 98 7.86 3.55 -24.97
CA GLN A 98 6.50 3.02 -25.13
C GLN A 98 5.89 2.48 -23.82
N VAL A 99 5.21 3.34 -23.06
CA VAL A 99 3.75 3.55 -23.08
C VAL A 99 3.47 4.82 -22.27
N ASP A 100 2.88 5.84 -22.91
CA ASP A 100 2.28 6.99 -22.23
C ASP A 100 1.10 6.48 -21.37
N ASN A 101 1.34 6.23 -20.08
CA ASN A 101 0.35 6.16 -18.97
C ASN A 101 0.97 5.77 -17.60
N THR A 102 2.29 5.59 -17.49
CA THR A 102 2.99 5.29 -16.22
C THR A 102 2.91 6.40 -15.17
N ASN A 103 2.63 7.64 -15.58
CA ASN A 103 2.75 8.82 -14.72
C ASN A 103 1.68 8.88 -13.59
N GLU A 104 0.50 8.30 -13.79
CA GLU A 104 -0.58 8.32 -12.78
C GLU A 104 -0.46 7.20 -11.74
N LEU A 105 -0.01 6.01 -12.14
CA LEU A 105 0.22 4.88 -11.22
C LEU A 105 1.44 5.13 -10.32
N GLU A 106 2.52 5.71 -10.86
CA GLU A 106 3.68 6.12 -10.06
C GLU A 106 3.34 7.26 -9.11
N SER A 107 2.52 8.24 -9.54
CA SER A 107 2.00 9.29 -8.66
C SER A 107 1.15 8.72 -7.53
N PHE A 108 0.36 7.68 -7.82
CA PHE A 108 -0.44 6.97 -6.84
C PHE A 108 0.43 6.22 -5.81
N GLN A 109 1.42 5.44 -6.26
CA GLN A 109 2.37 4.74 -5.37
C GLN A 109 3.21 5.71 -4.53
N ARG A 110 3.58 6.87 -5.09
CA ARG A 110 4.32 7.93 -4.38
C ARG A 110 3.46 8.55 -3.27
N SER A 111 2.18 8.82 -3.52
CA SER A 111 1.27 9.36 -2.51
C SER A 111 1.00 8.43 -1.31
N PHE A 112 1.03 7.11 -1.53
CA PHE A 112 0.97 6.12 -0.44
C PHE A 112 2.26 6.04 0.38
N ARG A 113 3.42 6.27 -0.25
CA ARG A 113 4.73 6.26 0.43
C ARG A 113 4.96 7.55 1.24
N GLU A 114 4.52 8.71 0.75
CA GLU A 114 4.72 10.03 1.41
C GLU A 114 3.85 10.23 2.66
N SER A 115 2.65 9.62 2.70
CA SER A 115 1.70 9.65 3.82
C SER A 115 2.28 9.12 5.16
N TYR A 116 3.24 8.19 5.11
CA TYR A 116 3.84 7.62 6.33
C TYR A 116 5.00 8.46 6.91
N ASP A 117 5.58 9.40 6.16
CA ASP A 117 6.80 10.12 6.56
C ASP A 117 6.56 11.55 7.09
N ASP A 118 5.40 12.18 6.82
CA ASP A 118 5.15 13.60 7.13
C ASP A 118 4.70 13.89 8.58
N SER A 119 4.62 12.88 9.46
CA SER A 119 4.29 13.06 10.89
C SER A 119 5.52 13.33 11.79
N ALA A 120 6.55 14.00 11.27
CA ALA A 120 7.67 14.49 12.07
C ALA A 120 8.09 15.92 11.69
N CYS A 121 7.75 16.85 12.58
CA CYS A 121 8.30 18.19 12.73
C CYS A 121 7.77 19.31 11.80
N SER A 122 6.72 20.01 12.26
CA SER A 122 6.70 21.48 12.13
C SER A 122 6.18 22.12 13.41
N GLY A 123 7.11 22.57 14.25
CA GLY A 123 6.83 23.49 15.36
C GLY A 123 7.06 24.92 14.91
N ASP A 124 6.00 25.71 14.99
CA ASP A 124 5.89 27.13 15.37
C ASP A 124 6.86 28.16 14.78
N HIS A 125 6.29 29.04 13.94
CA HIS A 125 6.69 30.43 13.84
C HIS A 125 5.49 31.35 14.14
N GLU A 126 5.26 31.62 15.42
CA GLU A 126 4.49 32.80 15.85
C GLU A 126 5.41 34.02 15.96
N ARG A 127 4.97 35.12 15.34
CA ARG A 127 5.62 36.42 15.36
C ARG A 127 4.63 37.41 15.99
N SER A 128 4.78 37.76 17.27
CA SER A 128 4.23 39.01 17.77
C SER A 128 4.93 39.59 19.01
N SER A 129 5.23 40.88 18.87
CA SER A 129 5.29 41.97 19.85
C SER A 129 6.05 41.84 21.19
N LYS A 130 7.02 42.74 21.33
CA LYS A 130 7.75 43.14 22.54
C LYS A 130 6.83 43.72 23.64
N GLY A 131 7.07 43.29 24.88
CA GLY A 131 6.63 43.96 26.11
C GLY A 131 7.56 43.58 27.27
N SER A 132 8.13 44.58 27.93
CA SER A 132 9.18 44.51 28.95
C SER A 132 8.79 43.83 30.27
N ASN A 133 9.76 43.17 30.94
CA ASN A 133 10.38 43.56 32.23
C ASN A 133 10.71 42.37 33.17
N LYS A 134 11.95 42.42 33.68
CA LYS A 134 12.48 41.95 34.98
C LYS A 134 12.58 40.45 35.33
N GLN A 135 13.85 40.02 35.37
CA GLN A 135 14.48 39.01 36.24
C GLN A 135 14.08 39.13 37.73
N PRO A 136 14.15 38.04 38.55
CA PRO A 136 15.44 37.42 38.90
C PRO A 136 15.50 35.88 38.97
N GLN A 137 16.74 35.41 39.02
CA GLN A 137 17.25 34.03 39.02
C GLN A 137 16.71 33.12 40.12
N GLN A 138 16.45 31.85 39.77
CA GLN A 138 16.73 30.69 40.61
C GLN A 138 17.09 29.47 39.74
N GLN A 139 18.11 28.74 40.18
CA GLN A 139 18.71 27.57 39.55
C GLN A 139 17.79 26.34 39.65
N SER A 140 17.61 25.60 38.56
CA SER A 140 17.42 24.14 38.63
C SER A 140 17.73 23.46 37.29
N SER A 141 18.26 22.25 37.44
CA SER A 141 18.85 21.30 36.50
C SER A 141 18.07 21.01 35.21
N SER A 142 18.80 21.06 34.09
CA SER A 142 18.38 20.58 32.77
C SER A 142 18.33 19.05 32.68
N ALA A 143 17.15 18.49 32.49
CA ALA A 143 16.94 17.11 32.03
C ALA A 143 16.05 17.14 30.78
N ALA A 144 16.64 17.50 29.63
CA ALA A 144 15.93 17.57 28.35
C ALA A 144 16.62 16.90 27.13
N PRO A 145 17.88 16.39 27.17
CA PRO A 145 18.40 15.66 26.01
C PRO A 145 18.04 14.15 26.00
N GLN A 146 17.42 13.59 27.04
CA GLN A 146 17.18 12.14 27.14
C GLN A 146 15.88 11.63 26.50
N LEU A 147 14.84 12.46 26.33
CA LEU A 147 13.55 12.01 25.75
C LEU A 147 13.60 11.85 24.21
N ASN A 148 14.34 12.71 23.50
CA ASN A 148 14.50 12.60 22.04
C ASN A 148 15.38 11.39 21.61
N ALA A 149 16.28 10.92 22.48
CA ALA A 149 17.04 9.70 22.26
C ALA A 149 16.21 8.43 22.51
N LEU A 150 15.27 8.48 23.46
CA LEU A 150 14.32 7.40 23.73
C LEU A 150 13.32 7.20 22.58
N TRP A 151 12.80 8.27 21.97
CA TRP A 151 11.82 8.16 20.88
C TRP A 151 12.41 7.65 19.56
N LYS A 152 13.66 8.01 19.22
CA LYS A 152 14.34 7.51 18.02
C LYS A 152 14.72 6.03 18.13
N ASN A 153 15.09 5.56 19.34
CA ASN A 153 15.31 4.14 19.59
C ASN A 153 14.03 3.30 19.50
N THR A 154 12.87 3.85 19.90
CA THR A 154 11.59 3.14 19.84
C THR A 154 11.13 2.85 18.41
N LYS A 155 11.37 3.74 17.43
CA LYS A 155 10.99 3.54 16.02
C LYS A 155 11.86 2.46 15.33
N HIS A 156 13.17 2.46 15.60
CA HIS A 156 14.07 1.39 15.13
C HIS A 156 13.80 0.05 15.83
N HIS A 157 13.47 0.07 17.13
CA HIS A 157 13.07 -1.13 17.84
C HIS A 157 11.75 -1.68 17.29
N LEU A 158 10.76 -0.85 16.96
CA LEU A 158 9.49 -1.30 16.35
C LEU A 158 9.69 -1.93 14.98
N ASN A 159 10.45 -1.31 14.07
CA ASN A 159 10.69 -1.88 12.73
C ASN A 159 11.57 -3.15 12.76
N LYS A 160 12.56 -3.21 13.66
CA LYS A 160 13.40 -4.41 13.88
C LYS A 160 12.60 -5.52 14.59
N THR A 161 11.69 -5.16 15.50
CA THR A 161 10.77 -6.13 16.13
C THR A 161 9.76 -6.63 15.11
N THR A 162 9.21 -5.80 14.22
CA THR A 162 8.29 -6.27 13.19
C THR A 162 8.98 -7.17 12.18
N ALA A 163 10.17 -6.84 11.68
CA ALA A 163 10.90 -7.71 10.76
C ALA A 163 11.26 -9.07 11.39
N LYS A 164 11.74 -9.05 12.65
CA LYS A 164 12.05 -10.27 13.41
C LYS A 164 10.80 -11.06 13.81
N VAL A 165 9.67 -10.38 14.04
CA VAL A 165 8.35 -10.99 14.21
C VAL A 165 7.89 -11.61 12.91
N TRP A 166 8.09 -10.97 11.76
CA TRP A 166 7.72 -11.52 10.45
C TRP A 166 8.59 -12.72 10.06
N GLU A 167 9.89 -12.69 10.37
CA GLU A 167 10.79 -13.85 10.19
C GLU A 167 10.42 -14.99 11.14
N THR A 168 10.03 -14.66 12.39
CA THR A 168 9.47 -15.64 13.33
C THR A 168 8.10 -16.17 12.86
N VAL A 169 7.28 -15.33 12.21
CA VAL A 169 6.00 -15.73 11.62
C VAL A 169 6.24 -16.61 10.40
N GLU A 170 7.16 -16.31 9.50
CA GLU A 170 7.54 -17.19 8.38
C GLU A 170 8.11 -18.52 8.86
N PHE A 171 8.95 -18.51 9.90
CA PHE A 171 9.51 -19.71 10.51
C PHE A 171 8.45 -20.56 11.25
N THR A 172 7.50 -19.91 11.95
CA THR A 172 6.42 -20.58 12.70
C THR A 172 5.33 -21.08 11.75
N ALA A 173 4.89 -20.26 10.80
CA ALA A 173 4.07 -20.64 9.67
C ALA A 173 4.69 -21.85 8.94
N GLY A 174 6.00 -21.83 8.71
CA GLY A 174 6.73 -22.93 8.09
C GLY A 174 6.61 -24.28 8.81
N ARG A 175 6.34 -24.30 10.12
CA ARG A 175 6.11 -25.53 10.92
C ARG A 175 4.65 -25.97 11.00
N TYR A 176 3.69 -25.05 10.89
CA TYR A 176 2.25 -25.38 10.93
C TYR A 176 1.68 -25.70 9.53
N PHE A 177 2.26 -25.14 8.47
CA PHE A 177 1.85 -25.36 7.08
C PHE A 177 2.58 -26.56 6.45
N GLY A 178 2.25 -27.75 6.93
CA GLY A 178 2.55 -29.01 6.24
C GLY A 178 1.60 -29.19 5.05
N SER A 179 1.86 -28.47 3.95
CA SER A 179 0.93 -28.36 2.82
C SER A 179 0.71 -29.70 2.10
N GLN A 180 -0.50 -30.26 2.26
CA GLN A 180 -1.07 -31.26 1.35
C GLN A 180 -1.88 -30.60 0.21
N SER A 181 -2.06 -29.28 0.21
CA SER A 181 -3.01 -28.58 -0.67
C SER A 181 -2.39 -27.97 -1.93
N GLY A 182 -1.06 -27.95 -2.06
CA GLY A 182 -0.41 -27.26 -3.18
C GLY A 182 -0.56 -25.73 -3.16
N ALA A 183 -1.10 -25.17 -2.07
CA ALA A 183 -1.11 -23.74 -1.84
C ALA A 183 0.32 -23.24 -1.60
N GLU A 184 0.74 -22.23 -2.36
CA GLU A 184 2.00 -21.54 -2.14
C GLU A 184 1.95 -20.81 -0.79
N LYS A 185 3.07 -20.76 -0.06
CA LYS A 185 3.13 -20.01 1.20
C LYS A 185 3.02 -18.51 0.92
N PRO A 186 2.34 -17.74 1.80
CA PRO A 186 2.35 -16.29 1.69
C PRO A 186 3.78 -15.76 1.78
N THR A 187 4.13 -14.82 0.91
CA THR A 187 5.40 -14.08 1.02
C THR A 187 5.27 -12.93 2.00
N ALA A 188 6.39 -12.46 2.55
CA ALA A 188 6.43 -11.29 3.43
C ALA A 188 5.70 -10.05 2.85
N ALA A 189 5.80 -9.82 1.54
CA ALA A 189 5.12 -8.70 0.86
C ALA A 189 3.60 -8.84 0.94
N ALA A 190 3.06 -10.02 0.63
CA ALA A 190 1.62 -10.30 0.72
C ALA A 190 1.08 -10.12 2.14
N LEU A 191 1.83 -10.61 3.14
CA LEU A 191 1.48 -10.46 4.54
C LEU A 191 1.51 -8.99 4.99
N GLN A 192 2.54 -8.24 4.58
CA GLN A 192 2.68 -6.83 4.90
C GLN A 192 1.52 -6.00 4.32
N ASN A 193 1.15 -6.24 3.06
CA ASN A 193 0.07 -5.51 2.39
C ASN A 193 -1.29 -5.81 3.02
N LEU A 194 -1.59 -7.07 3.34
CA LEU A 194 -2.83 -7.44 4.04
C LEU A 194 -2.87 -6.96 5.49
N ALA A 195 -1.74 -6.97 6.19
CA ALA A 195 -1.63 -6.38 7.53
C ALA A 195 -1.85 -4.87 7.50
N ALA A 196 -1.35 -4.17 6.47
CA ALA A 196 -1.62 -2.75 6.27
C ALA A 196 -3.11 -2.49 6.00
N ALA A 197 -3.75 -3.28 5.12
CA ALA A 197 -5.19 -3.19 4.88
C ALA A 197 -6.00 -3.44 6.16
N SER A 198 -5.63 -4.47 6.93
CA SER A 198 -6.21 -4.78 8.23
C SER A 198 -6.05 -3.65 9.26
N ALA A 199 -4.89 -2.97 9.29
CA ALA A 199 -4.70 -1.81 10.15
C ALA A 199 -5.60 -0.64 9.72
N LEU A 200 -5.71 -0.39 8.42
CA LEU A 200 -6.56 0.67 7.86
C LEU A 200 -8.06 0.39 8.06
N SER A 201 -8.51 -0.87 8.05
CA SER A 201 -9.93 -1.22 8.30
C SER A 201 -10.37 -0.84 9.71
N ARG A 202 -9.46 -0.97 10.69
CA ARG A 202 -9.70 -0.62 12.09
C ARG A 202 -9.37 0.82 12.46
N THR A 203 -8.69 1.56 11.59
CA THR A 203 -8.30 2.94 11.86
C THR A 203 -9.51 3.85 11.63
N PRO A 204 -10.03 4.55 12.65
CA PRO A 204 -11.14 5.48 12.45
C PRO A 204 -10.65 6.72 11.73
N PHE A 205 -11.53 7.30 10.91
CA PHE A 205 -11.28 8.57 10.26
C PHE A 205 -11.08 9.72 11.28
N SER A 206 -10.18 10.65 10.96
CA SER A 206 -9.85 11.82 11.78
C SER A 206 -9.64 13.05 10.92
N ASP A 207 -10.34 14.14 11.24
CA ASP A 207 -10.21 15.43 10.55
C ASP A 207 -8.86 16.12 10.83
N SER A 208 -8.16 15.72 11.90
CA SER A 208 -6.81 16.23 12.22
C SER A 208 -5.69 15.54 11.43
N ASN A 209 -5.99 14.40 10.82
CA ASN A 209 -5.02 13.68 10.01
C ASN A 209 -5.05 14.25 8.58
N ARG A 210 -3.90 14.74 8.11
CA ARG A 210 -3.76 15.38 6.81
C ARG A 210 -4.08 14.42 5.67
N ASP A 211 -3.58 13.19 5.71
CA ASP A 211 -3.77 12.19 4.66
C ASP A 211 -5.24 11.82 4.52
N HIS A 212 -5.93 11.62 5.64
CA HIS A 212 -7.36 11.33 5.63
C HIS A 212 -8.15 12.46 4.96
N MET A 213 -7.81 13.71 5.27
CA MET A 213 -8.43 14.89 4.66
C MET A 213 -8.09 15.03 3.18
N ASP A 214 -6.86 14.70 2.78
CA ASP A 214 -6.43 14.71 1.38
C ASP A 214 -7.18 13.66 0.55
N GLN A 215 -7.41 12.46 1.08
CA GLN A 215 -8.24 11.44 0.42
C GLN A 215 -9.71 11.88 0.30
N ILE A 216 -10.27 12.52 1.32
CA ILE A 216 -11.62 13.09 1.22
C ILE A 216 -11.68 14.19 0.15
N ARG A 217 -10.65 15.03 0.02
CA ARG A 217 -10.60 16.07 -1.03
C ARG A 217 -10.54 15.47 -2.44
N ARG A 218 -9.76 14.40 -2.62
CA ARG A 218 -9.71 13.65 -3.89
C ARG A 218 -11.08 13.09 -4.24
N LEU A 219 -11.71 12.42 -3.27
CA LEU A 219 -13.05 11.87 -3.46
C LEU A 219 -14.09 12.96 -3.76
N TRP A 220 -13.98 14.14 -3.13
CA TRP A 220 -14.84 15.28 -3.45
C TRP A 220 -14.66 15.73 -4.90
N GLY A 221 -13.42 15.85 -5.36
CA GLY A 221 -13.11 16.20 -6.75
C GLY A 221 -13.76 15.23 -7.74
N ALA A 222 -13.72 13.94 -7.44
CA ALA A 222 -14.41 12.94 -8.27
C ALA A 222 -15.94 13.07 -8.21
N VAL A 223 -16.52 13.24 -7.01
CA VAL A 223 -17.98 13.37 -6.83
C VAL A 223 -18.51 14.60 -7.57
N VAL A 224 -17.86 15.74 -7.42
CA VAL A 224 -18.26 17.04 -7.99
C VAL A 224 -17.90 17.16 -9.48
N GLY A 225 -16.87 16.44 -9.93
CA GLY A 225 -16.34 16.51 -11.28
C GLY A 225 -15.93 17.94 -11.67
N ASP A 226 -16.16 18.29 -12.93
CA ASP A 226 -15.75 19.58 -13.53
C ASP A 226 -16.67 20.77 -13.14
N SER A 227 -17.60 20.59 -12.21
CA SER A 227 -18.54 21.66 -11.83
C SER A 227 -17.89 22.82 -11.06
N GLY A 228 -16.59 22.74 -10.78
CA GLY A 228 -15.79 23.83 -10.22
C GLY A 228 -16.15 24.22 -8.79
N ARG A 229 -16.91 23.37 -8.07
CA ARG A 229 -17.31 23.67 -6.69
C ARG A 229 -16.10 23.50 -5.75
N PRO A 230 -15.83 24.47 -4.87
CA PRO A 230 -14.76 24.34 -3.89
C PRO A 230 -15.05 23.19 -2.93
N PHE A 231 -13.98 22.62 -2.38
CA PHE A 231 -14.08 21.57 -1.38
C PHE A 231 -14.94 21.99 -0.19
N ALA A 232 -15.94 21.16 0.13
CA ALA A 232 -16.78 21.32 1.31
C ALA A 232 -16.78 20.03 2.14
N ARG A 233 -16.29 20.12 3.38
CA ARG A 233 -16.19 18.97 4.29
C ARG A 233 -17.55 18.36 4.62
N THR A 234 -18.58 19.20 4.74
CA THR A 234 -19.97 18.80 4.95
C THR A 234 -20.82 19.47 3.88
N SER A 235 -21.60 18.69 3.13
CA SER A 235 -22.38 19.19 2.00
C SER A 235 -23.46 18.19 1.59
N PRO A 236 -24.68 18.64 1.20
CA PRO A 236 -25.70 17.75 0.65
C PRO A 236 -25.24 17.03 -0.63
N VAL A 237 -24.26 17.60 -1.35
CA VAL A 237 -23.66 16.98 -2.54
C VAL A 237 -23.10 15.58 -2.26
N TRP A 238 -22.60 15.33 -1.05
CA TRP A 238 -22.14 13.99 -0.67
C TRP A 238 -23.27 12.95 -0.73
N VAL A 239 -24.48 13.34 -0.34
CA VAL A 239 -25.66 12.49 -0.42
C VAL A 239 -26.16 12.42 -1.86
N ASP A 240 -26.42 13.58 -2.46
CA ASP A 240 -27.13 13.69 -3.74
C ASP A 240 -26.32 13.12 -4.92
N GLU A 241 -25.02 13.42 -4.99
CA GLU A 241 -24.14 13.04 -6.10
C GLU A 241 -23.18 11.91 -5.71
N GLY A 242 -22.79 11.84 -4.43
CA GLY A 242 -21.87 10.82 -3.92
C GLY A 242 -22.55 9.53 -3.46
N GLY A 243 -23.86 9.58 -3.14
CA GLY A 243 -24.58 8.43 -2.59
C GLY A 243 -24.17 8.06 -1.16
N PHE A 244 -23.64 9.03 -0.40
CA PHE A 244 -23.33 8.84 1.03
C PHE A 244 -24.62 8.83 1.86
N PRO A 245 -24.61 8.17 3.03
CA PRO A 245 -25.76 8.14 3.93
C PRO A 245 -26.00 9.47 4.66
N SER A 246 -24.98 10.35 4.72
CA SER A 246 -25.06 11.67 5.34
C SER A 246 -24.23 12.70 4.58
N ASP A 247 -24.51 13.98 4.83
CA ASP A 247 -23.77 15.13 4.30
C ASP A 247 -22.34 15.25 4.85
N ASP A 248 -22.05 14.56 5.95
CA ASP A 248 -20.71 14.38 6.54
C ASP A 248 -20.13 12.99 6.16
N PRO A 249 -19.25 12.88 5.13
CA PRO A 249 -18.60 11.61 4.78
C PRO A 249 -17.64 11.11 5.86
N GLY A 250 -17.01 11.99 6.66
CA GLY A 250 -16.11 11.56 7.72
C GLY A 250 -16.83 10.90 8.89
N ALA A 251 -18.09 11.24 9.17
CA ALA A 251 -18.92 10.46 10.09
C ALA A 251 -19.13 9.02 9.58
N THR A 252 -19.30 8.88 8.26
CA THR A 252 -19.41 7.56 7.60
C THR A 252 -18.10 6.77 7.71
N PHE A 253 -16.95 7.39 7.44
CA PHE A 253 -15.63 6.73 7.54
C PHE A 253 -15.15 6.50 8.97
N LYS A 254 -15.68 7.21 9.97
CA LYS A 254 -15.49 6.85 11.39
C LYS A 254 -16.09 5.48 11.71
N ALA A 255 -17.19 5.10 11.04
CA ALA A 255 -17.84 3.80 11.23
C ALA A 255 -17.24 2.70 10.34
N HIS A 256 -16.80 3.02 9.12
CA HIS A 256 -16.32 2.02 8.14
C HIS A 256 -14.80 1.92 8.03
N GLY A 257 -14.06 2.76 8.75
CA GLY A 257 -12.61 2.80 8.73
C GLY A 257 -12.02 3.57 7.54
N VAL A 258 -10.72 3.83 7.62
CA VAL A 258 -9.95 4.58 6.60
C VAL A 258 -9.71 3.73 5.35
N LEU A 259 -9.68 2.40 5.47
CA LEU A 259 -9.58 1.51 4.30
C LEU A 259 -10.70 1.78 3.29
N ALA A 260 -11.92 2.00 3.77
CA ALA A 260 -13.06 2.29 2.91
C ALA A 260 -12.93 3.63 2.16
N LEU A 261 -12.36 4.64 2.83
CA LEU A 261 -12.04 5.92 2.20
C LEU A 261 -11.00 5.74 1.09
N HIS A 262 -9.92 5.00 1.37
CA HIS A 262 -8.87 4.72 0.39
C HIS A 262 -9.40 3.92 -0.79
N ALA A 263 -10.27 2.94 -0.56
CA ALA A 263 -10.88 2.11 -1.60
C ALA A 263 -11.72 2.96 -2.58
N LEU A 264 -12.60 3.82 -2.04
CA LEU A 264 -13.43 4.69 -2.87
C LEU A 264 -12.59 5.71 -3.64
N ALA A 265 -11.61 6.34 -2.99
CA ALA A 265 -10.71 7.30 -3.64
C ALA A 265 -9.87 6.64 -4.74
N PHE A 266 -9.33 5.45 -4.49
CA PHE A 266 -8.62 4.66 -5.50
C PHE A 266 -9.49 4.41 -6.72
N PHE A 267 -10.70 3.89 -6.51
CA PHE A 267 -11.59 3.54 -7.60
C PHE A 267 -12.03 4.75 -8.41
N THR A 268 -12.27 5.90 -7.77
CA THR A 268 -12.59 7.13 -8.49
C THR A 268 -11.42 7.70 -9.30
N ASP A 269 -10.19 7.47 -8.85
CA ASP A 269 -9.00 8.02 -9.49
C ASP A 269 -8.48 7.12 -10.60
N VAL A 270 -8.38 5.81 -10.35
CA VAL A 270 -7.83 4.81 -11.28
C VAL A 270 -8.88 4.32 -12.26
N HIS A 271 -10.11 4.09 -11.78
CA HIS A 271 -11.23 3.56 -12.57
C HIS A 271 -12.28 4.66 -12.84
N ARG A 272 -11.82 5.87 -13.21
CA ARG A 272 -12.67 7.07 -13.33
C ARG A 272 -13.87 6.89 -14.25
N SER A 273 -13.69 6.33 -15.44
CA SER A 273 -14.78 6.13 -16.42
C SER A 273 -15.88 5.22 -15.87
N ALA A 274 -15.45 4.12 -15.25
CA ALA A 274 -16.29 3.15 -14.56
C ALA A 274 -17.05 3.77 -13.37
N SER A 275 -16.34 4.52 -12.54
CA SER A 275 -16.91 5.25 -11.40
C SER A 275 -17.99 6.24 -11.86
N ASP A 276 -17.72 7.02 -12.90
CA ASP A 276 -18.67 7.97 -13.47
C ASP A 276 -19.92 7.30 -14.04
N GLU A 277 -19.77 6.15 -14.70
CA GLU A 277 -20.91 5.35 -15.17
C GLU A 277 -21.77 4.87 -14.00
N MET A 278 -21.13 4.28 -12.98
CA MET A 278 -21.81 3.72 -11.81
C MET A 278 -22.57 4.80 -11.03
N ARG A 279 -21.96 5.98 -10.78
CA ARG A 279 -22.64 7.09 -10.08
C ARG A 279 -23.90 7.58 -10.80
N ARG A 280 -23.89 7.59 -12.14
CA ARG A 280 -25.08 7.93 -12.94
C ARG A 280 -26.13 6.80 -12.97
N GLY A 281 -25.81 5.63 -12.44
CA GLY A 281 -26.65 4.44 -12.43
C GLY A 281 -27.85 4.47 -11.48
N GLY A 282 -28.02 5.54 -10.69
CA GLY A 282 -29.21 5.75 -9.84
C GLY A 282 -29.27 4.90 -8.57
N TYR A 283 -28.14 4.35 -8.13
CA TYR A 283 -27.99 3.62 -6.87
C TYR A 283 -27.03 4.35 -5.94
N ALA A 284 -27.12 4.13 -4.63
CA ALA A 284 -26.38 4.89 -3.61
C ALA A 284 -24.88 4.55 -3.62
N TYR A 285 -24.16 5.09 -4.61
CA TYR A 285 -22.81 4.70 -5.00
C TYR A 285 -21.85 4.49 -3.82
N ALA A 286 -21.64 5.50 -2.97
CA ALA A 286 -20.75 5.37 -1.83
C ALA A 286 -21.26 4.31 -0.83
N THR A 287 -22.54 4.32 -0.49
CA THR A 287 -23.14 3.34 0.44
C THR A 287 -22.90 1.90 -0.02
N GLU A 288 -23.05 1.64 -1.32
CA GLU A 288 -22.89 0.29 -1.88
C GLU A 288 -21.41 -0.10 -1.97
N GLY A 289 -20.53 0.86 -2.28
CA GLY A 289 -19.09 0.65 -2.20
C GLY A 289 -18.62 0.29 -0.79
N LEU A 290 -19.18 0.94 0.25
CA LEU A 290 -18.89 0.59 1.65
C LEU A 290 -19.30 -0.85 1.99
N GLN A 291 -20.44 -1.32 1.46
CA GLN A 291 -20.87 -2.70 1.66
C GLN A 291 -19.91 -3.70 1.00
N VAL A 292 -19.39 -3.38 -0.18
CA VAL A 292 -18.37 -4.21 -0.86
C VAL A 292 -17.08 -4.24 -0.05
N VAL A 293 -16.63 -3.12 0.52
CA VAL A 293 -15.48 -3.10 1.44
C VAL A 293 -15.73 -4.04 2.62
N SER A 294 -16.92 -4.00 3.24
CA SER A 294 -17.28 -4.91 4.33
C SER A 294 -17.24 -6.39 3.92
N ILE A 295 -17.70 -6.72 2.71
CA ILE A 295 -17.60 -8.08 2.17
C ILE A 295 -16.13 -8.51 2.07
N LEU A 296 -15.24 -7.66 1.56
CA LEU A 296 -13.83 -8.00 1.40
C LEU A 296 -13.12 -8.15 2.75
N VAL A 297 -13.41 -7.26 3.71
CA VAL A 297 -12.91 -7.36 5.09
C VAL A 297 -13.35 -8.69 5.72
N GLU A 298 -14.60 -9.11 5.48
CA GLU A 298 -15.13 -10.39 5.98
C GLU A 298 -14.50 -11.60 5.28
N VAL A 299 -14.47 -11.62 3.94
CA VAL A 299 -13.95 -12.75 3.14
C VAL A 299 -12.47 -13.00 3.43
N LEU A 300 -11.69 -11.92 3.52
CA LEU A 300 -10.26 -11.97 3.85
C LEU A 300 -10.01 -11.99 5.36
N ASP A 301 -11.04 -11.95 6.20
CA ASP A 301 -10.94 -11.98 7.66
C ASP A 301 -9.93 -10.95 8.23
N LEU A 302 -9.94 -9.74 7.68
CA LEU A 302 -8.95 -8.69 8.00
C LEU A 302 -9.09 -8.19 9.43
N ASP A 303 -10.30 -8.10 9.97
CA ASP A 303 -10.54 -7.54 11.30
C ASP A 303 -9.97 -8.41 12.42
N SER A 304 -10.07 -9.75 12.27
CA SER A 304 -9.54 -10.69 13.26
C SER A 304 -8.04 -10.96 13.09
N GLY A 305 -7.48 -10.69 11.91
CA GLY A 305 -6.10 -11.03 11.59
C GLY A 305 -5.86 -12.52 11.34
N ARG A 306 -6.90 -13.37 11.41
CA ARG A 306 -6.78 -14.83 11.21
C ARG A 306 -6.42 -15.23 9.78
N PHE A 307 -6.39 -14.30 8.83
CA PHE A 307 -5.84 -14.57 7.51
C PHE A 307 -4.42 -15.15 7.57
N LEU A 308 -3.63 -14.79 8.59
CA LEU A 308 -2.29 -15.34 8.83
C LEU A 308 -2.27 -16.86 9.10
N GLU A 309 -3.39 -17.43 9.52
CA GLU A 309 -3.51 -18.85 9.90
C GLU A 309 -4.06 -19.72 8.76
N ARG A 310 -4.46 -19.11 7.63
CA ARG A 310 -5.20 -19.80 6.56
C ARG A 310 -4.24 -20.27 5.45
N ASP A 311 -4.47 -21.46 4.94
CA ASP A 311 -3.82 -21.96 3.73
C ASP A 311 -4.64 -21.54 2.50
N GLU A 312 -4.32 -20.38 1.95
CA GLU A 312 -5.07 -19.79 0.82
C GLU A 312 -4.26 -19.82 -0.48
N VAL A 313 -4.94 -19.82 -1.63
CA VAL A 313 -4.30 -19.96 -2.96
C VAL A 313 -4.02 -18.61 -3.65
N TYR A 314 -4.50 -17.52 -3.07
CA TYR A 314 -4.50 -16.18 -3.66
C TYR A 314 -3.45 -15.24 -3.04
N TRP A 315 -2.41 -15.77 -2.41
CA TRP A 315 -1.39 -14.92 -1.77
C TRP A 315 -0.66 -14.01 -2.76
N LYS A 316 -0.45 -14.51 -3.97
CA LYS A 316 0.35 -13.84 -5.00
C LYS A 316 -0.22 -12.50 -5.45
N VAL A 317 -1.54 -12.37 -5.59
CA VAL A 317 -2.14 -11.06 -5.92
C VAL A 317 -1.81 -9.99 -4.88
N PHE A 318 -1.66 -10.36 -3.61
CA PHE A 318 -1.39 -9.40 -2.53
C PHE A 318 0.09 -9.05 -2.39
N GLU A 319 1.00 -9.65 -3.17
CA GLU A 319 2.38 -9.17 -3.26
C GLU A 319 2.45 -7.76 -3.86
N ASP A 320 1.49 -7.44 -4.74
CA ASP A 320 1.33 -6.11 -5.27
C ASP A 320 0.61 -5.20 -4.25
N PRO A 321 1.16 -4.03 -3.89
CA PRO A 321 0.52 -3.08 -2.98
C PRO A 321 -0.87 -2.62 -3.45
N ILE A 322 -1.20 -2.69 -4.75
CA ILE A 322 -2.54 -2.34 -5.25
C ILE A 322 -3.51 -3.53 -5.30
N GLY A 323 -3.05 -4.76 -5.02
CA GLY A 323 -3.84 -5.98 -5.21
C GLY A 323 -5.18 -5.99 -4.46
N TRP A 324 -5.21 -5.47 -3.23
CA TRP A 324 -6.45 -5.35 -2.47
C TRP A 324 -7.42 -4.32 -3.09
N TYR A 325 -6.91 -3.19 -3.58
CA TYR A 325 -7.72 -2.14 -4.17
C TYR A 325 -8.29 -2.54 -5.53
N GLU A 326 -7.55 -3.32 -6.30
CA GLU A 326 -8.02 -3.87 -7.57
C GLU A 326 -9.06 -4.98 -7.35
N LEU A 327 -8.88 -5.82 -6.33
CA LEU A 327 -9.91 -6.75 -5.89
C LEU A 327 -11.21 -6.01 -5.51
N PHE A 328 -11.09 -4.88 -4.81
CA PHE A 328 -12.24 -4.01 -4.53
C PHE A 328 -12.89 -3.48 -5.80
N SER A 329 -12.10 -3.01 -6.75
CA SER A 329 -12.58 -2.41 -8.01
C SER A 329 -13.41 -3.41 -8.81
N VAL A 330 -12.90 -4.63 -9.02
CA VAL A 330 -13.64 -5.67 -9.74
C VAL A 330 -14.87 -6.16 -8.97
N ALA A 331 -14.79 -6.27 -7.64
CA ALA A 331 -15.92 -6.67 -6.81
C ALA A 331 -17.03 -5.62 -6.81
N PHE A 332 -16.66 -4.33 -6.84
CA PHE A 332 -17.63 -3.24 -6.84
C PHE A 332 -18.35 -3.11 -8.19
N HIS A 333 -17.63 -3.34 -9.30
CA HIS A 333 -18.26 -3.55 -10.60
C HIS A 333 -19.25 -4.72 -10.60
N ALA A 334 -18.89 -5.82 -9.93
CA ALA A 334 -19.72 -7.01 -9.90
C ALA A 334 -21.02 -6.74 -9.16
N HIS A 335 -20.87 -6.13 -8.00
CA HIS A 335 -21.96 -5.67 -7.18
C HIS A 335 -22.92 -4.77 -7.96
N HIS A 336 -22.40 -3.76 -8.67
CA HIS A 336 -23.22 -2.87 -9.49
C HIS A 336 -24.03 -3.64 -10.56
N THR A 337 -23.40 -4.61 -11.20
CA THR A 337 -24.05 -5.45 -12.22
C THR A 337 -25.19 -6.28 -11.60
N PHE A 338 -24.94 -6.92 -10.46
CA PHE A 338 -25.95 -7.71 -9.74
C PHE A 338 -27.12 -6.83 -9.27
N TRP A 339 -26.83 -5.65 -8.72
CA TRP A 339 -27.83 -4.68 -8.30
C TRP A 339 -28.74 -4.26 -9.46
N ARG A 340 -28.16 -3.94 -10.63
CA ARG A 340 -28.92 -3.55 -11.84
C ARG A 340 -29.80 -4.68 -12.38
N GLN A 341 -29.32 -5.92 -12.33
CA GLN A 341 -30.09 -7.08 -12.78
C GLN A 341 -31.34 -7.28 -11.91
N GLN A 342 -31.21 -7.10 -10.59
CA GLN A 342 -32.32 -7.20 -9.67
C GLN A 342 -33.38 -6.10 -9.90
N GLY A 343 -32.94 -4.86 -10.16
CA GLY A 343 -33.84 -3.74 -10.50
C GLY A 343 -34.64 -3.96 -11.79
N LYS A 344 -34.02 -4.55 -12.82
CA LYS A 344 -34.69 -4.86 -14.09
C LYS A 344 -35.74 -5.98 -13.94
N GLY A 345 -35.45 -7.00 -13.15
CA GLY A 345 -36.37 -8.13 -12.91
C GLY A 345 -37.68 -7.73 -12.22
N ALA A 346 -37.68 -6.65 -11.43
CA ALA A 346 -38.88 -6.11 -10.80
C ALA A 346 -39.79 -5.32 -11.77
N SER A 347 -39.23 -4.78 -12.85
CA SER A 347 -39.94 -3.90 -13.81
C SER A 347 -40.54 -4.62 -15.01
N SER A 348 -40.16 -5.88 -15.29
CA SER A 348 -40.59 -6.62 -16.48
C SER A 348 -41.76 -7.60 -16.26
N THR A 349 -42.46 -7.54 -15.13
CA THR A 349 -43.63 -8.39 -14.84
C THR A 349 -44.83 -7.57 -14.35
N SER A 350 -45.40 -6.76 -15.24
CA SER A 350 -46.66 -6.04 -14.99
C SER A 350 -47.69 -6.26 -16.10
N THR A 351 -47.85 -7.50 -16.58
CA THR A 351 -49.08 -7.92 -17.29
C THR A 351 -49.23 -9.46 -17.29
N SER A 352 -49.57 -10.04 -16.14
CA SER A 352 -50.48 -11.20 -16.08
C SER A 352 -50.70 -11.61 -14.62
N SER A 353 -51.96 -11.55 -14.21
CA SER A 353 -52.51 -11.98 -12.94
C SER A 353 -52.15 -13.42 -12.56
N THR A 354 -52.21 -13.70 -11.25
CA THR A 354 -52.31 -15.03 -10.61
C THR A 354 -51.07 -15.93 -10.63
N SER A 355 -50.07 -15.58 -9.82
CA SER A 355 -49.19 -16.57 -9.16
C SER A 355 -48.43 -15.91 -8.00
N THR A 356 -48.91 -16.10 -6.77
CA THR A 356 -48.17 -15.88 -5.52
C THR A 356 -47.09 -16.96 -5.37
N ARG A 357 -46.13 -16.99 -6.30
CA ARG A 357 -44.95 -17.86 -6.21
C ARG A 357 -43.82 -17.11 -5.52
N ASP A 358 -43.50 -17.58 -4.32
CA ASP A 358 -42.16 -17.62 -3.69
C ASP A 358 -41.11 -16.65 -4.28
N ARG A 359 -41.12 -15.39 -3.81
CA ARG A 359 -39.96 -14.49 -3.92
C ARG A 359 -38.87 -14.79 -2.88
N SER A 360 -38.97 -15.92 -2.17
CA SER A 360 -38.25 -16.21 -0.93
C SER A 360 -36.80 -16.72 -1.09
N PHE A 361 -36.29 -16.89 -2.32
CA PHE A 361 -34.99 -17.55 -2.54
C PHE A 361 -34.03 -16.86 -3.53
N GLN A 362 -34.33 -15.64 -4.00
CA GLN A 362 -33.35 -14.94 -4.83
C GLN A 362 -32.22 -14.39 -3.92
N PRO A 363 -30.95 -14.77 -4.14
CA PRO A 363 -29.83 -14.26 -3.36
C PRO A 363 -29.74 -12.74 -3.52
N SER A 364 -29.41 -12.03 -2.43
CA SER A 364 -29.23 -10.59 -2.50
C SER A 364 -28.01 -10.23 -3.38
N PRO A 365 -27.93 -8.99 -3.91
CA PRO A 365 -26.74 -8.54 -4.62
C PRO A 365 -25.45 -8.69 -3.78
N LEU A 366 -25.56 -8.54 -2.46
CA LEU A 366 -24.45 -8.77 -1.53
C LEU A 366 -24.04 -10.24 -1.47
N ASP A 367 -25.00 -11.16 -1.39
CA ASP A 367 -24.71 -12.60 -1.42
C ASP A 367 -24.03 -13.00 -2.73
N LEU A 368 -24.52 -12.47 -3.85
CA LEU A 368 -23.92 -12.68 -5.16
C LEU A 368 -22.51 -12.10 -5.25
N THR A 369 -22.28 -10.91 -4.70
CA THR A 369 -20.95 -10.27 -4.64
C THR A 369 -19.98 -11.09 -3.82
N LYS A 370 -20.41 -11.58 -2.65
CA LYS A 370 -19.58 -12.45 -1.80
C LYS A 370 -19.24 -13.76 -2.51
N GLN A 371 -20.21 -14.39 -3.16
CA GLN A 371 -19.97 -15.60 -3.97
C GLN A 371 -19.00 -15.34 -5.12
N PHE A 372 -19.15 -14.19 -5.80
CA PHE A 372 -18.24 -13.76 -6.86
C PHE A 372 -16.80 -13.63 -6.36
N VAL A 373 -16.57 -12.89 -5.28
CA VAL A 373 -15.24 -12.69 -4.69
C VAL A 373 -14.63 -14.04 -4.28
N CYS A 374 -15.39 -14.90 -3.59
CA CYS A 374 -14.89 -16.22 -3.21
C CYS A 374 -14.50 -17.06 -4.43
N ARG A 375 -15.32 -17.10 -5.49
CA ARG A 375 -14.98 -17.83 -6.72
C ARG A 375 -13.74 -17.27 -7.40
N LEU A 376 -13.63 -15.95 -7.49
CA LEU A 376 -12.49 -15.26 -8.09
C LEU A 376 -11.19 -15.61 -7.35
N LEU A 377 -11.19 -15.51 -6.03
CA LEU A 377 -10.03 -15.86 -5.21
C LEU A 377 -9.67 -17.35 -5.28
N MET A 378 -10.66 -18.24 -5.39
CA MET A 378 -10.44 -19.69 -5.55
C MET A 378 -9.82 -20.07 -6.91
N GLN A 379 -9.84 -19.18 -7.91
CA GLN A 379 -9.09 -19.36 -9.16
C GLN A 379 -7.58 -19.08 -9.01
N ALA A 380 -7.11 -18.73 -7.80
CA ALA A 380 -5.72 -18.49 -7.48
C ALA A 380 -5.06 -17.42 -8.38
N PRO A 381 -5.63 -16.20 -8.47
CA PRO A 381 -5.02 -15.12 -9.26
C PRO A 381 -3.61 -14.83 -8.75
N LYS A 382 -2.64 -14.79 -9.68
CA LYS A 382 -1.24 -14.56 -9.34
C LYS A 382 -0.84 -13.11 -9.45
N THR A 383 -1.55 -12.36 -10.28
CA THR A 383 -1.30 -10.94 -10.55
C THR A 383 -2.59 -10.14 -10.48
N VAL A 384 -2.46 -8.83 -10.35
CA VAL A 384 -3.59 -7.89 -10.50
C VAL A 384 -4.29 -8.06 -11.85
N GLN A 385 -3.52 -8.29 -12.93
CA GLN A 385 -4.09 -8.52 -14.25
C GLN A 385 -4.93 -9.80 -14.31
N ASP A 386 -4.52 -10.84 -13.58
CA ASP A 386 -5.31 -12.07 -13.47
C ASP A 386 -6.64 -11.82 -12.77
N VAL A 387 -6.68 -10.98 -11.73
CA VAL A 387 -7.92 -10.59 -11.04
C VAL A 387 -8.92 -10.00 -12.03
N VAL A 388 -8.49 -9.05 -12.86
CA VAL A 388 -9.35 -8.40 -13.86
C VAL A 388 -9.78 -9.41 -14.93
N THR A 389 -8.83 -10.17 -15.48
CA THR A 389 -9.10 -11.14 -16.55
C THR A 389 -10.05 -12.25 -16.09
N LEU A 390 -9.85 -12.76 -14.87
CA LEU A 390 -10.70 -13.80 -14.28
C LEU A 390 -12.07 -13.25 -13.90
N ALA A 391 -12.15 -12.01 -13.42
CA ALA A 391 -13.44 -11.35 -13.15
C ALA A 391 -14.33 -11.38 -14.40
N ASP A 392 -13.79 -10.98 -15.55
CA ASP A 392 -14.48 -10.99 -16.86
C ASP A 392 -15.00 -12.38 -17.27
N THR A 393 -14.34 -13.46 -16.83
CA THR A 393 -14.78 -14.84 -17.13
C THR A 393 -15.87 -15.37 -16.20
N ILE A 394 -16.02 -14.78 -15.01
CA ILE A 394 -17.01 -15.21 -14.00
C ILE A 394 -18.37 -14.54 -14.26
N TYR A 395 -18.37 -13.39 -14.95
CA TYR A 395 -19.56 -12.62 -15.32
C TYR A 395 -20.52 -13.31 -16.29
#